data_AF-A0A835RWQ5-F1
#
_entry.id   AF-A0A835RWQ5-F1
#
_cell.length_a   1.000
_cell.length_b   1.000
_cell.length_c   1.000
_cell.angle_alpha   90.00
_cell.angle_beta   90.00
_cell.angle_gamma   90.00
#
_symmetry.space_group_name_H-M   'P 1'
#
loop_
_entity.id
_entity.type
_entity.pdbx_description
1 polymer ?
#
loop_
_entity_poly.entity_id
_entity_poly.type
_entity_poly.pdbx_seq_one_letter_code
_entity_poly.pdbx_strand_id
1 'polypeptide(L)'
;MATPHVAGIAALLKHNHPTWSAAAIQSAIMTTANPRDLDGNPITDQDKGKIATAFDMGSGLFNPLAANDPGLIYDIKPHDYFRYLCGWGLFSDDDVRAVVRGNISCSTVRGIKPKDLNYPSIGVTIECHFTYSDCDKNSNESWRC
;
A
#
# COMPACT_ATOMS: atom_id res chain seq x y z
N MET A 1 10.25 9.26 -14.18
CA MET A 1 10.36 8.27 -15.30
C MET A 1 9.78 6.89 -14.97
N ALA A 2 9.57 6.48 -13.70
CA ALA A 2 9.02 5.16 -13.36
C ALA A 2 7.51 4.99 -13.66
N THR A 3 6.69 6.00 -13.35
CA THR A 3 5.22 5.95 -13.55
C THR A 3 4.77 5.53 -14.96
N PRO A 4 5.30 6.09 -16.07
CA PRO A 4 4.89 5.65 -17.41
C PRO A 4 5.28 4.20 -17.73
N HIS A 5 6.35 3.66 -17.13
CA HIS A 5 6.71 2.25 -17.30
C HIS A 5 5.67 1.34 -16.64
N VAL A 6 5.30 1.64 -15.38
CA VAL A 6 4.26 0.90 -14.66
C VAL A 6 2.91 1.01 -15.37
N ALA A 7 2.57 2.19 -15.91
CA ALA A 7 1.36 2.38 -16.69
C ALA A 7 1.34 1.53 -17.97
N GLY A 8 2.46 1.42 -18.69
CA GLY A 8 2.59 0.56 -19.86
C GLY A 8 2.38 -0.93 -19.52
N ILE A 9 2.94 -1.38 -18.41
CA ILE A 9 2.75 -2.76 -17.92
C ILE A 9 1.30 -3.00 -17.50
N ALA A 10 0.69 -2.06 -16.79
CA ALA A 10 -0.72 -2.15 -16.41
C ALA A 10 -1.63 -2.24 -17.65
N ALA A 11 -1.33 -1.49 -18.71
CA ALA A 11 -2.06 -1.57 -19.98
C ALA A 11 -1.88 -2.93 -20.67
N LEU A 12 -0.66 -3.49 -20.66
CA LEU A 12 -0.39 -4.82 -21.21
C LEU A 12 -1.12 -5.91 -20.43
N LEU A 13 -1.09 -5.86 -19.09
CA LEU A 13 -1.83 -6.80 -18.24
C LEU A 13 -3.34 -6.68 -18.47
N LYS A 14 -3.87 -5.47 -18.63
CA LYS A 14 -5.29 -5.27 -18.97
C LYS A 14 -5.65 -5.85 -20.34
N HIS A 15 -4.74 -5.80 -21.30
CA HIS A 15 -4.94 -6.41 -22.62
C HIS A 15 -4.98 -7.94 -22.52
N ASN A 16 -4.04 -8.54 -21.79
CA ASN A 16 -3.96 -9.99 -21.61
C ASN A 16 -5.07 -10.55 -20.70
N HIS A 17 -5.53 -9.75 -19.74
CA HIS A 17 -6.59 -10.09 -18.79
C HIS A 17 -7.74 -9.06 -18.83
N PRO A 18 -8.59 -9.08 -19.88
CA PRO A 18 -9.61 -8.05 -20.07
C PRO A 18 -10.63 -7.92 -18.92
N THR A 19 -10.85 -9.00 -18.16
CA THR A 19 -11.80 -9.05 -17.06
C THR A 19 -11.24 -8.55 -15.73
N TRP A 20 -9.92 -8.38 -15.60
CA TRP A 20 -9.31 -7.93 -14.35
C TRP A 20 -9.71 -6.49 -14.03
N SER A 21 -10.00 -6.24 -12.75
CA SER A 21 -10.20 -4.90 -12.23
C SER A 21 -8.87 -4.13 -12.19
N ALA A 22 -8.92 -2.82 -11.96
CA ALA A 22 -7.72 -2.03 -11.71
C ALA A 22 -6.97 -2.51 -10.45
N ALA A 23 -7.71 -2.92 -9.40
CA ALA A 23 -7.14 -3.44 -8.17
C ALA A 23 -6.48 -4.82 -8.38
N ALA A 24 -7.06 -5.68 -9.22
CA ALA A 24 -6.47 -6.96 -9.60
C ALA A 24 -5.12 -6.78 -10.33
N ILE A 25 -5.05 -5.85 -11.28
CA ILE A 25 -3.79 -5.53 -11.99
C ILE A 25 -2.76 -4.96 -11.02
N GLN A 26 -3.16 -4.03 -10.15
CA GLN A 26 -2.28 -3.49 -9.12
C GLN A 26 -1.76 -4.59 -8.21
N SER A 27 -2.63 -5.49 -7.75
CA SER A 27 -2.25 -6.64 -6.93
C SER A 27 -1.23 -7.51 -7.65
N ALA A 28 -1.48 -7.88 -8.90
CA ALA A 28 -0.57 -8.73 -9.66
C ALA A 28 0.83 -8.11 -9.76
N ILE A 29 0.92 -6.80 -10.06
CA ILE A 29 2.20 -6.08 -10.13
C ILE A 29 2.91 -6.08 -8.77
N MET A 30 2.17 -5.85 -7.68
CA MET A 30 2.73 -5.75 -6.33
C MET A 30 3.18 -7.08 -5.75
N THR A 31 2.37 -8.14 -5.86
CA THR A 31 2.67 -9.45 -5.25
C THR A 31 3.77 -10.21 -5.98
N THR A 32 4.03 -9.87 -7.25
CA THR A 32 5.12 -10.46 -8.03
C THR A 32 6.35 -9.56 -8.16
N ALA A 33 6.37 -8.42 -7.45
CA ALA A 33 7.54 -7.55 -7.41
C ALA A 33 8.69 -8.22 -6.63
N ASN A 34 9.92 -7.89 -7.01
CA ASN A 34 11.13 -8.42 -6.40
C ASN A 34 11.81 -7.35 -5.53
N PRO A 35 12.00 -7.58 -4.23
CA PRO A 35 12.75 -6.68 -3.35
C PRO A 35 14.27 -6.79 -3.52
N ARG A 36 14.74 -7.64 -4.45
CA ARG A 36 16.15 -7.86 -4.76
C ARG A 36 16.50 -7.31 -6.14
N ASP A 37 17.76 -6.92 -6.30
CA ASP A 37 18.35 -6.53 -7.58
C ASP A 37 18.62 -7.75 -8.49
N LEU A 38 19.22 -7.48 -9.65
CA LEU A 38 19.56 -8.51 -10.64
C LEU A 38 20.63 -9.50 -10.17
N ASP A 39 21.46 -9.09 -9.20
CA ASP A 39 22.50 -9.92 -8.59
C ASP A 39 21.95 -10.72 -7.40
N GLY A 40 20.67 -10.54 -7.06
CA GLY A 40 20.01 -11.19 -5.94
C GLY A 40 20.27 -10.53 -4.58
N ASN A 41 20.91 -9.36 -4.54
CA ASN A 41 21.11 -8.60 -3.31
C ASN A 41 19.86 -7.79 -2.96
N PRO A 42 19.61 -7.46 -1.69
CA PRO A 42 18.54 -6.53 -1.32
C PRO A 42 18.76 -5.18 -2.02
N ILE A 43 17.68 -4.62 -2.58
CA ILE A 43 17.72 -3.27 -3.16
C ILE A 43 18.13 -2.28 -2.06
N THR A 44 18.99 -1.31 -2.40
CA THR A 44 19.48 -0.29 -1.47
C THR A 44 18.96 1.09 -1.84
N ASP A 45 18.72 1.91 -0.82
CA ASP A 45 18.49 3.35 -0.95
C ASP A 45 19.80 4.02 -1.38
N GLN A 46 19.81 4.66 -2.55
CA GLN A 46 21.00 5.29 -3.09
C GLN A 46 21.54 6.43 -2.21
N ASP A 47 20.67 7.11 -1.46
CA ASP A 47 21.05 8.29 -0.67
C ASP A 47 21.67 7.86 0.67
N LYS A 48 21.15 6.78 1.27
CA LYS A 48 21.59 6.30 2.60
C LYS A 48 22.56 5.12 2.54
N GLY A 49 22.66 4.43 1.39
CA GLY A 49 23.40 3.17 1.25
C GLY A 49 22.85 2.02 2.11
N LYS A 50 21.63 2.17 2.64
CA LYS A 50 20.96 1.17 3.48
C LYS A 50 20.02 0.32 2.64
N ILE A 51 19.65 -0.86 3.14
CA ILE A 51 18.61 -1.68 2.52
C ILE A 51 17.32 -0.87 2.43
N ALA A 52 16.74 -0.81 1.23
CA ALA A 52 15.48 -0.13 0.97
C ALA A 52 14.34 -0.83 1.72
N THR A 53 13.52 -0.05 2.40
CA THR A 53 12.36 -0.52 3.14
C THR A 53 11.12 -0.50 2.24
N ALA A 54 10.02 -1.08 2.72
CA ALA A 54 8.73 -0.98 2.04
C ALA A 54 8.25 0.48 1.87
N PHE A 55 8.75 1.42 2.67
CA PHE A 55 8.46 2.86 2.51
C PHE A 55 9.27 3.51 1.38
N ASP A 56 10.39 2.90 0.98
CA ASP A 56 11.25 3.41 -0.10
C ASP A 56 10.84 2.83 -1.46
N MET A 57 10.53 1.52 -1.51
CA MET A 57 10.28 0.79 -2.77
C MET A 57 8.91 0.10 -2.87
N GLY A 58 8.04 0.23 -1.86
CA GLY A 58 6.80 -0.52 -1.80
C GLY A 58 7.05 -2.03 -1.77
N SER A 59 6.50 -2.75 -2.74
CA SER A 59 6.70 -4.20 -2.89
C SER A 59 8.02 -4.58 -3.59
N GLY A 60 8.78 -3.61 -4.11
CA GLY A 60 10.03 -3.83 -4.85
C GLY A 60 9.92 -3.53 -6.34
N LEU A 61 10.89 -4.03 -7.12
CA LEU A 61 10.94 -3.85 -8.57
C LEU A 61 9.94 -4.78 -9.26
N PHE A 62 9.09 -4.22 -10.12
CA PHE A 62 8.06 -4.98 -10.83
C PHE A 62 8.66 -6.07 -11.74
N ASN A 63 7.96 -7.20 -11.87
CA ASN A 63 8.29 -8.28 -12.81
C ASN A 63 7.11 -8.52 -13.76
N PRO A 64 7.15 -8.03 -15.01
CA PRO A 64 6.00 -8.09 -15.92
C PRO A 64 5.61 -9.52 -16.31
N LEU A 65 6.59 -10.42 -16.42
CA LEU A 65 6.34 -11.82 -16.79
C LEU A 65 5.60 -12.55 -15.67
N ALA A 66 6.07 -12.38 -14.44
CA ALA A 66 5.41 -12.96 -13.27
C ALA A 66 4.03 -12.32 -13.02
N ALA A 67 3.89 -11.01 -13.21
CA ALA A 67 2.62 -10.30 -13.02
C ALA A 67 1.52 -10.75 -14.01
N ASN A 68 1.89 -11.37 -15.14
CA ASN A 68 0.92 -11.91 -16.09
C ASN A 68 0.28 -13.22 -15.59
N ASP A 69 0.92 -13.95 -14.67
CA ASP A 69 0.35 -15.11 -13.99
C ASP A 69 0.72 -15.10 -12.51
N PRO A 70 0.08 -14.24 -11.70
CA PRO A 70 0.44 -14.02 -10.30
C PRO A 70 -0.03 -15.16 -9.37
N GLY A 71 -0.80 -16.12 -9.90
CA GLY A 71 -1.48 -17.18 -9.14
C GLY A 71 -2.66 -16.67 -8.30
N LEU A 72 -2.43 -15.71 -7.41
CA LEU A 72 -3.43 -15.10 -6.54
C LEU A 72 -3.44 -13.57 -6.69
N ILE A 73 -4.63 -12.97 -6.54
CA ILE A 73 -4.83 -11.53 -6.59
C ILE A 73 -5.71 -11.05 -5.42
N TYR A 74 -5.36 -9.88 -4.89
CA TYR A 74 -6.14 -9.11 -3.92
C TYR A 74 -7.05 -8.13 -4.68
N ASP A 75 -8.24 -8.59 -5.04
CA ASP A 75 -9.21 -7.75 -5.77
C ASP A 75 -10.03 -6.87 -4.80
N ILE A 76 -10.34 -5.65 -5.23
CA ILE A 76 -11.12 -4.65 -4.47
C ILE A 76 -12.15 -4.03 -5.42
N LYS A 77 -13.41 -4.01 -4.99
CA LYS A 77 -14.47 -3.34 -5.76
C LYS A 77 -14.53 -1.85 -5.39
N PRO A 78 -14.98 -0.96 -6.30
CA PRO A 78 -15.19 0.46 -6.00
C PRO A 78 -15.97 0.70 -4.71
N HIS A 79 -17.00 -0.13 -4.45
CA HIS A 79 -17.81 -0.05 -3.23
C HIS A 79 -17.00 -0.28 -1.94
N ASP A 80 -15.96 -1.12 -1.96
CA ASP A 80 -15.14 -1.37 -0.77
C ASP A 80 -14.27 -0.17 -0.39
N TYR A 81 -13.88 0.67 -1.36
CA TYR A 81 -13.25 1.96 -1.05
C TYR A 81 -14.20 2.90 -0.33
N PHE A 82 -15.50 2.89 -0.66
CA PHE A 82 -16.49 3.71 0.06
C PHE A 82 -16.66 3.24 1.50
N ARG A 83 -16.75 1.91 1.68
CA ARG A 83 -16.79 1.29 3.02
C ARG A 83 -15.52 1.63 3.82
N TYR A 84 -14.36 1.66 3.17
CA TYR A 84 -13.10 2.04 3.81
C TYR A 84 -13.13 3.50 4.27
N LEU A 85 -13.51 4.43 3.39
CA LEU A 85 -13.59 5.86 3.73
C LEU A 85 -14.57 6.10 4.89
N CYS A 86 -15.74 5.49 4.85
CA CYS A 86 -16.74 5.59 5.91
C CYS A 86 -16.30 4.92 7.23
N GLY A 87 -15.56 3.82 7.17
CA GLY A 87 -15.12 3.08 8.35
C GLY A 87 -13.84 3.60 8.99
N TRP A 88 -13.12 4.51 8.33
CA TRP A 88 -11.97 5.20 8.90
C TRP A 88 -12.39 6.23 9.97
N GLY A 89 -13.59 6.82 9.83
CA GLY A 89 -14.14 7.77 10.82
C GLY A 89 -13.49 9.17 10.78
N LEU A 90 -12.64 9.44 9.79
CA LEU A 90 -11.99 10.76 9.59
C LEU A 90 -12.71 11.64 8.56
N PHE A 91 -13.63 11.08 7.78
CA PHE A 91 -14.29 11.76 6.66
C PHE A 91 -15.79 11.93 6.92
N SER A 92 -16.31 13.11 6.58
CA SER A 92 -17.75 13.37 6.57
C SER A 92 -18.43 12.80 5.31
N ASP A 93 -19.76 12.69 5.34
CA ASP A 93 -20.54 12.30 4.16
C ASP A 93 -20.31 13.24 2.97
N ASP A 94 -20.04 14.53 3.21
CA ASP A 94 -19.71 15.49 2.14
C ASP A 94 -18.33 15.21 1.52
N ASP A 95 -17.32 14.88 2.34
CA ASP A 95 -15.97 14.53 1.87
C ASP A 95 -16.00 13.27 1.00
N VAL A 96 -16.72 12.23 1.45
CA VAL A 96 -16.86 10.99 0.70
C VAL A 96 -17.59 11.24 -0.62
N ARG A 97 -18.67 12.04 -0.61
CA ARG A 97 -19.39 12.40 -1.85
C ARG A 97 -18.53 13.20 -2.82
N ALA A 98 -17.67 14.09 -2.34
CA ALA A 98 -16.76 14.86 -3.18
C ALA A 98 -15.74 13.96 -3.91
N VAL A 99 -15.19 12.96 -3.21
CA VAL A 99 -14.23 12.00 -3.79
C VAL A 99 -14.90 11.04 -4.77
N VAL A 100 -16.03 10.45 -4.35
CA VAL A 100 -16.72 9.41 -5.13
C VAL A 100 -17.52 9.99 -6.30
N ARG A 101 -17.86 11.28 -6.25
CA ARG A 101 -18.75 11.97 -7.19
C ARG A 101 -20.09 11.23 -7.37
N GLY A 102 -20.63 10.72 -6.27
CA GLY A 102 -21.89 9.99 -6.23
C GLY A 102 -22.68 10.30 -4.95
N ASN A 103 -23.98 9.99 -4.93
CA ASN A 103 -24.82 10.23 -3.76
C ASN A 103 -24.74 9.04 -2.78
N ILE A 104 -23.82 9.12 -1.83
CA ILE A 104 -23.57 8.11 -0.80
C ILE A 104 -23.66 8.75 0.59
N SER A 105 -24.20 8.00 1.56
CA SER A 105 -24.13 8.36 2.98
C SER A 105 -23.46 7.22 3.74
N CYS A 106 -22.54 7.54 4.64
CA CYS A 106 -21.89 6.54 5.47
C CYS A 106 -22.86 5.87 6.47
N SER A 107 -24.02 6.49 6.73
CA SER A 107 -25.08 5.87 7.53
C SER A 107 -25.73 4.66 6.85
N THR A 108 -25.74 4.62 5.51
CA THR A 108 -26.40 3.54 4.74
C THR A 108 -25.43 2.43 4.35
N VAL A 109 -24.12 2.63 4.56
CA VAL A 109 -23.07 1.71 4.16
C VAL A 109 -22.33 1.18 5.39
N ARG A 110 -22.19 -0.15 5.49
CA ARG A 110 -21.37 -0.75 6.55
C ARG A 110 -19.89 -0.46 6.31
N GLY A 111 -19.34 0.50 7.06
CA GLY A 111 -17.92 0.82 7.07
C GLY A 111 -17.04 -0.37 7.45
N ILE A 112 -15.82 -0.40 6.91
CA ILE A 112 -14.78 -1.39 7.27
C ILE A 112 -13.60 -0.67 7.92
N LYS A 113 -12.91 -1.34 8.85
CA LYS A 113 -11.73 -0.73 9.49
C LYS A 113 -10.61 -0.60 8.45
N PRO A 114 -9.70 0.37 8.59
CA PRO A 114 -8.61 0.56 7.63
C PRO A 114 -7.79 -0.70 7.36
N LYS A 115 -7.55 -1.50 8.39
CA LYS A 115 -6.82 -2.77 8.33
C LYS A 115 -7.56 -3.91 7.60
N ASP A 116 -8.87 -3.79 7.39
CA ASP A 116 -9.70 -4.84 6.79
C ASP A 116 -9.87 -4.62 5.28
N LEU A 117 -9.26 -3.57 4.70
CA LEU A 117 -9.24 -3.37 3.25
C LEU A 117 -8.35 -4.45 2.61
N ASN A 118 -8.85 -5.09 1.55
CA ASN A 118 -8.17 -6.18 0.85
C ASN A 118 -7.01 -5.67 -0.04
N TYR A 119 -6.02 -5.01 0.57
CA TYR A 119 -4.91 -4.37 -0.12
C TYR A 119 -3.65 -5.26 -0.08
N PRO A 120 -2.87 -5.36 -1.17
CA PRO A 120 -1.71 -6.26 -1.30
C PRO A 120 -0.46 -5.77 -0.54
N SER A 121 -0.64 -5.10 0.60
CA SER A 121 0.44 -4.72 1.51
C SER A 121 -0.11 -4.49 2.91
N ILE A 122 0.73 -4.71 3.93
CA ILE A 122 0.35 -4.52 5.33
C ILE A 122 1.17 -3.37 5.91
N GLY A 123 0.47 -2.36 6.43
CA GLY A 123 1.06 -1.26 7.20
C GLY A 123 0.54 -1.32 8.64
N VAL A 124 1.45 -1.20 9.61
CA VAL A 124 1.11 -1.14 11.03
C VAL A 124 1.73 0.10 11.63
N THR A 125 0.90 0.96 12.23
CA THR A 125 1.37 2.05 13.07
C THR A 125 1.47 1.52 14.50
N ILE A 126 2.67 1.56 15.06
CA ILE A 126 2.90 1.19 16.46
C ILE A 126 2.92 2.49 17.25
N GLU A 127 1.97 2.66 18.16
CA GLU A 127 2.02 3.75 19.13
C GLU A 127 3.11 3.43 20.15
N CYS A 128 4.15 4.25 20.21
CA CYS A 128 5.10 4.19 21.32
C CYS A 128 4.44 4.75 22.57
N HIS A 129 3.89 3.87 23.41
CA HIS A 129 3.62 4.20 24.80
C HIS A 129 4.95 4.22 25.57
N PHE A 130 5.63 5.37 25.57
CA PHE A 130 6.73 5.59 26.51
C PHE A 130 6.12 5.81 27.89
N THR A 131 6.27 4.84 28.79
CA THR A 131 6.14 5.10 30.23
C THR A 131 7.35 5.89 30.68
N TYR A 132 7.14 6.98 31.42
CA TYR A 132 8.17 7.88 31.95
C TYR A 132 9.33 7.18 32.68
N SER A 133 9.16 5.91 33.07
CA SER A 133 10.15 5.07 33.73
C SER A 133 11.28 4.54 32.83
N ASP A 134 11.19 4.64 31.51
CA ASP A 134 12.24 4.16 30.59
C ASP A 134 13.37 5.18 30.35
N CYS A 135 13.25 6.39 30.90
CA CYS A 135 14.35 7.36 30.91
C CYS A 135 15.27 7.11 32.11
N ASP A 136 16.22 6.18 31.98
CA ASP A 136 17.31 6.10 32.94
C ASP A 136 18.17 7.38 32.82
N LYS A 137 18.25 8.17 33.89
CA LYS A 137 19.03 9.41 33.93
C LYS A 137 20.52 9.05 34.01
N ASN A 138 21.12 8.62 32.92
CA ASN A 138 22.58 8.69 32.80
C ASN A 138 22.98 10.06 32.26
N SER A 139 23.49 10.88 33.18
CA SER A 139 23.66 12.33 33.07
C SER A 139 24.83 12.76 32.17
N ASN A 140 25.10 12.10 31.04
CA ASN A 140 26.16 12.55 30.13
C ASN A 140 26.09 12.07 28.67
N GLU A 141 24.96 11.53 28.19
CA GLU A 141 24.83 11.21 26.77
C GLU A 141 23.58 11.87 26.19
N SER A 142 23.76 12.57 25.07
CA SER A 142 22.69 13.11 24.23
C SER A 142 21.58 12.08 24.12
N TRP A 143 20.34 12.48 24.44
CA TRP A 143 19.13 11.67 24.34
C TRP A 143 19.14 10.81 23.08
N ARG A 144 19.57 9.56 23.23
CA ARG A 144 19.33 8.51 22.27
C ARG A 144 18.26 7.66 22.91
N CYS A 145 17.03 7.89 22.46
CA CYS A 145 15.98 6.89 22.59
C CYS A 145 16.39 5.64 21.83
#